data_AF-A0A1B9SBP6-F1
#
_entry.id   AF-A0A1B9SBP6-F1
#
_cell.length_a   1.000
_cell.length_b   1.000
_cell.length_c   1.000
_cell.angle_alpha   90.00
_cell.angle_beta   90.00
_cell.angle_gamma   90.00
#
_symmetry.space_group_name_H-M   'P 1'
#
loop_
_entity.id
_entity.type
_entity.pdbx_description
1 polymer ?
#
loop_
_entity_poly.entity_id
_entity_poly.type
_entity_poly.pdbx_seq_one_letter_code
_entity_poly.pdbx_strand_id
1 'polypeptide(L)'
;MTRVREMPRSRKMGLSALRQIKAFAKKPEMDCGCATVVGEVLTNLAPVERAAVATDIFAAAIRQRAKAQTLLELLQEFDQFGAATDIGELEEAALLFDDLAQQARLGSQLLRVFTFNRCDLRSIPEKAPEWTMGVES
;
A
#
# COMPACT_ATOMS: atom_id res chain seq x y z
N MET A 1 -3.10 44.13 -6.03
CA MET A 1 -3.78 42.96 -6.66
C MET A 1 -2.79 41.80 -6.72
N THR A 2 -2.91 40.85 -5.80
CA THR A 2 -2.04 39.67 -5.70
C THR A 2 -2.37 38.71 -6.85
N ARG A 3 -1.40 38.45 -7.75
CA ARG A 3 -1.56 37.43 -8.80
C ARG A 3 -1.81 36.08 -8.13
N VAL A 4 -3.05 35.59 -8.18
CA VAL A 4 -3.38 34.19 -7.91
C VAL A 4 -2.66 33.39 -8.98
N ARG A 5 -1.53 32.80 -8.61
CA ARG A 5 -0.72 31.96 -9.48
C ARG A 5 -1.53 30.68 -9.72
N GLU A 6 -2.32 30.65 -10.79
CA GLU A 6 -3.06 29.45 -11.17
C GLU A 6 -2.07 28.30 -11.39
N MET A 7 -2.06 27.35 -10.45
CA MET A 7 -1.30 26.12 -10.62
C MET A 7 -1.93 25.29 -11.75
N PRO A 8 -1.11 24.75 -12.67
CA PRO A 8 -1.61 23.95 -13.78
C PRO A 8 -2.42 22.75 -13.25
N ARG A 9 -3.58 22.47 -13.88
CA ARG A 9 -4.54 21.42 -13.46
C ARG A 9 -3.88 20.07 -13.20
N SER A 10 -2.89 19.68 -14.01
CA SER A 10 -2.11 18.44 -13.84
C SER A 10 -1.38 18.36 -12.49
N ARG A 11 -0.85 19.49 -12.00
CA ARG A 11 -0.13 19.56 -10.72
C ARG A 11 -1.08 19.56 -9.52
N LYS A 12 -2.31 20.10 -9.67
CA LYS A 12 -3.36 20.00 -8.64
C LYS A 12 -3.83 18.55 -8.46
N MET A 13 -3.96 17.82 -9.56
CA MET A 13 -4.40 16.43 -9.60
C MET A 13 -3.36 15.47 -8.98
N GLY A 14 -2.07 15.71 -9.22
CA GLY A 14 -0.97 15.00 -8.54
C GLY A 14 -0.94 15.23 -7.02
N LEU A 15 -1.25 16.45 -6.56
CA LEU A 15 -1.29 16.75 -5.12
C LEU A 15 -2.48 16.11 -4.40
N SER A 16 -3.65 16.00 -5.03
CA SER A 16 -4.79 15.26 -4.46
C SER A 16 -4.53 13.76 -4.40
N ALA A 17 -3.92 13.21 -5.46
CA ALA A 17 -3.45 11.83 -5.50
C ALA A 17 -2.47 11.51 -4.36
N LEU A 18 -1.45 12.34 -4.18
CA LEU A 18 -0.48 12.22 -3.08
C LEU A 18 -1.13 12.27 -1.70
N ARG A 19 -2.14 13.15 -1.50
CA ARG A 19 -2.86 13.23 -0.22
C ARG A 19 -3.67 11.97 0.05
N GLN A 20 -4.34 11.42 -0.96
CA GLN A 20 -5.12 10.18 -0.83
C GLN A 20 -4.21 8.99 -0.49
N ILE A 21 -3.05 8.88 -1.15
CA ILE A 21 -2.11 7.80 -0.85
C ILE A 21 -1.47 7.97 0.53
N LYS A 22 -1.15 9.20 0.94
CA LYS A 22 -0.65 9.47 2.31
C LYS A 22 -1.71 9.20 3.37
N ALA A 23 -2.99 9.46 3.09
CA ALA A 23 -4.08 9.11 3.98
C ALA A 23 -4.23 7.59 4.10
N PHE A 24 -4.12 6.85 2.99
CA PHE A 24 -4.09 5.39 2.96
C PHE A 24 -2.93 4.82 3.79
N ALA A 25 -1.72 5.34 3.63
CA ALA A 25 -0.55 4.91 4.41
C ALA A 25 -0.72 5.13 5.93
N LYS A 26 -1.60 6.07 6.34
CA LYS A 26 -1.92 6.32 7.75
C LYS A 26 -3.02 5.40 8.29
N LYS A 27 -4.01 5.03 7.47
CA LYS A 27 -5.14 4.16 7.85
C LYS A 27 -5.42 3.15 6.73
N PRO A 28 -4.75 1.99 6.73
CA PRO A 28 -4.90 0.99 5.68
C PRO A 28 -6.18 0.15 5.78
N GLU A 29 -7.12 0.50 6.65
CA GLU A 29 -8.41 -0.20 6.81
C GLU A 29 -9.27 -0.02 5.55
N MET A 30 -9.13 -0.93 4.60
CA MET A 30 -9.92 -0.91 3.36
C MET A 30 -10.17 -2.32 2.82
N ASP A 31 -11.28 -2.46 2.11
CA ASP A 31 -11.60 -3.63 1.29
C ASP A 31 -10.68 -3.73 0.07
N CYS A 32 -10.59 -4.94 -0.52
CA CYS A 32 -9.66 -5.24 -1.61
C CYS A 32 -9.74 -4.29 -2.83
N GLY A 33 -10.92 -3.71 -3.11
CA GLY A 33 -11.12 -2.78 -4.23
C GLY A 33 -10.36 -1.46 -4.09
N CYS A 34 -9.98 -1.07 -2.87
CA CYS A 34 -9.33 0.21 -2.64
C CYS A 34 -7.84 0.19 -2.93
N ALA A 35 -7.17 -0.96 -2.77
CA ALA A 35 -5.76 -1.11 -3.15
C ALA A 35 -5.57 -0.92 -4.67
N THR A 36 -6.55 -1.33 -5.47
CA THR A 36 -6.58 -1.13 -6.92
C THR A 36 -6.68 0.35 -7.29
N VAL A 37 -7.62 1.09 -6.67
CA VAL A 37 -7.79 2.54 -6.90
C VAL A 37 -6.53 3.33 -6.51
N VAL A 38 -5.89 2.98 -5.39
CA VAL A 38 -4.63 3.62 -4.97
C VAL A 38 -3.49 3.30 -5.95
N GLY A 39 -3.45 2.08 -6.49
CA GLY A 39 -2.52 1.67 -7.56
C GLY A 39 -2.69 2.53 -8.83
N GLU A 40 -3.91 2.65 -9.33
CA GLU A 40 -4.21 3.47 -10.53
C GLU A 40 -3.78 4.94 -10.33
N VAL A 41 -4.03 5.50 -9.15
CA VAL A 41 -3.64 6.87 -8.82
C VAL A 41 -2.10 7.05 -8.80
N LEU A 42 -1.34 6.02 -8.42
CA LEU A 42 0.13 6.05 -8.45
C LEU A 42 0.71 6.15 -9.86
N THR A 43 0.05 5.58 -10.86
CA THR A 43 0.53 5.61 -12.27
C THR A 43 0.58 7.03 -12.84
N ASN A 44 -0.25 7.93 -12.30
CA ASN A 44 -0.34 9.33 -12.72
C ASN A 44 0.75 10.23 -12.11
N LEU A 45 1.61 9.70 -11.24
CA LEU A 45 2.66 10.45 -10.56
C LEU A 45 4.00 10.42 -11.30
N ALA A 46 4.77 11.51 -11.18
CA ALA A 46 6.14 11.55 -11.69
C ALA A 46 7.02 10.51 -11.00
N PRO A 47 8.12 10.03 -11.62
CA PRO A 47 8.98 8.98 -11.04
C PRO A 47 9.48 9.29 -9.62
N VAL A 48 9.87 10.55 -9.36
CA VAL A 48 10.33 11.01 -8.04
C VAL A 48 9.20 10.96 -6.99
N GLU A 49 7.98 11.32 -7.39
CA GLU A 49 6.80 11.28 -6.51
C GLU A 49 6.41 9.84 -6.19
N ARG A 50 6.45 8.94 -7.19
CA ARG A 50 6.24 7.50 -6.99
C ARG A 50 7.25 6.88 -6.04
N ALA A 51 8.53 7.23 -6.17
CA ALA A 51 9.59 6.74 -5.28
C ALA A 51 9.37 7.19 -3.82
N ALA A 52 9.02 8.47 -3.61
CA ALA A 52 8.72 8.99 -2.27
C ALA A 52 7.53 8.26 -1.63
N VAL A 53 6.48 8.01 -2.41
CA VAL A 53 5.30 7.28 -1.93
C VAL A 53 5.60 5.81 -1.63
N ALA A 54 6.44 5.16 -2.44
CA ALA A 54 6.90 3.80 -2.17
C ALA A 54 7.64 3.69 -0.84
N THR A 55 8.52 4.65 -0.55
CA THR A 55 9.20 4.73 0.75
C THR A 55 8.21 4.88 1.90
N ASP A 56 7.21 5.76 1.79
CA ASP A 56 6.19 5.95 2.83
C ASP A 56 5.36 4.68 3.08
N ILE A 57 4.98 3.95 2.02
CA ILE A 57 4.22 2.71 2.10
C ILE A 57 5.06 1.58 2.69
N PHE A 58 6.33 1.43 2.27
CA PHE A 58 7.22 0.44 2.88
C PHE A 58 7.45 0.71 4.35
N ALA A 59 7.64 1.98 4.74
CA ALA A 59 7.72 2.36 6.14
C ALA A 59 6.43 1.99 6.89
N ALA A 60 5.25 2.15 6.28
CA ALA A 60 3.98 1.72 6.88
C ALA A 60 3.88 0.20 7.03
N ALA A 61 4.29 -0.58 6.03
CA ALA A 61 4.29 -2.03 6.09
C ALA A 61 5.26 -2.55 7.17
N ILE A 62 6.44 -1.94 7.28
CA ILE A 62 7.41 -2.24 8.36
C ILE A 62 6.80 -1.96 9.73
N ARG A 63 6.04 -0.87 9.89
CA ARG A 63 5.32 -0.58 11.15
C ARG A 63 4.28 -1.65 11.48
N GLN A 64 3.51 -2.16 10.50
CA GLN A 64 2.56 -3.24 10.78
C GLN A 64 3.27 -4.55 11.15
N ARG A 65 4.42 -4.86 10.52
CA ARG A 65 5.27 -5.99 10.93
C ARG A 65 5.75 -5.84 12.37
N ALA A 66 6.19 -4.64 12.77
CA ALA A 66 6.64 -4.39 14.14
C ALA A 66 5.52 -4.61 15.16
N LYS A 67 4.30 -4.17 14.88
CA LYS A 67 3.14 -4.46 15.74
C LYS A 67 2.82 -5.96 15.80
N ALA A 68 2.86 -6.65 14.65
CA ALA A 68 2.66 -8.10 14.61
C ALA A 68 3.71 -8.84 15.44
N GLN A 69 4.96 -8.36 15.45
CA GLN A 69 6.01 -8.91 16.30
C GLN A 69 5.69 -8.72 17.79
N THR A 70 5.25 -7.54 18.21
CA THR A 70 4.84 -7.30 19.61
C THR A 70 3.67 -8.21 20.02
N LEU A 71 2.69 -8.41 19.14
CA LEU A 71 1.58 -9.35 19.41
C LEU A 71 2.07 -10.80 19.54
N LEU A 72 3.02 -11.22 18.69
CA LEU A 72 3.66 -12.53 18.81
C LEU A 72 4.45 -12.69 20.11
N GLU A 73 5.09 -11.63 20.60
CA GLU A 73 5.79 -11.63 21.89
C GLU A 73 4.80 -11.82 23.05
N LEU A 74 3.64 -11.14 23.03
CA LEU A 74 2.57 -11.34 24.02
C LEU A 74 2.02 -12.78 23.98
N LEU A 75 1.82 -13.32 22.78
CA LEU A 75 1.34 -14.70 22.60
C LEU A 75 2.31 -15.76 23.14
N GLN A 76 3.59 -15.44 23.41
CA GLN A 76 4.51 -16.41 24.04
C GLN A 76 4.10 -16.75 25.47
N GLU A 77 3.31 -15.91 26.13
CA GLU A 77 2.77 -16.22 27.47
C GLU A 77 1.87 -17.47 27.47
N PHE A 78 1.35 -17.87 26.30
CA PHE A 78 0.57 -19.10 26.14
C PHE A 78 1.36 -20.37 26.42
N ASP A 79 2.70 -20.34 26.34
CA ASP A 79 3.51 -21.49 26.72
C ASP A 79 3.28 -21.90 28.19
N GLN A 80 2.69 -21.01 28.98
CA GLN A 80 2.32 -21.22 30.39
C GLN A 80 0.87 -21.69 30.57
N PHE A 81 0.07 -21.74 29.50
CA PHE A 81 -1.32 -22.19 29.57
C PHE A 81 -1.39 -23.69 29.87
N GLY A 82 -2.44 -24.08 30.58
CA GLY A 82 -2.64 -25.46 31.00
C GLY A 82 -4.10 -25.77 31.28
N ALA A 83 -4.36 -26.94 31.86
CA ALA A 83 -5.72 -27.43 32.11
C ALA A 83 -6.55 -26.55 33.08
N ALA A 84 -5.91 -25.63 33.80
CA ALA A 84 -6.53 -24.70 34.74
C ALA A 84 -6.56 -23.24 34.26
N THR A 85 -6.17 -22.97 33.01
CA THR A 85 -6.22 -21.63 32.41
C THR A 85 -7.64 -21.08 32.43
N ASP A 86 -7.77 -19.81 32.79
CA ASP A 86 -9.07 -19.15 32.92
C ASP A 86 -9.70 -18.87 31.55
N ILE A 87 -11.03 -18.86 31.48
CA ILE A 87 -11.75 -18.58 30.23
C ILE A 87 -11.41 -17.17 29.71
N GLY A 88 -11.25 -16.18 30.60
CA GLY A 88 -10.86 -14.83 30.22
C GLY A 88 -9.48 -14.76 29.58
N GLU A 89 -8.51 -15.55 30.07
CA GLU A 89 -7.19 -15.67 29.46
C GLU A 89 -7.26 -16.26 28.05
N LEU A 90 -8.16 -17.24 27.82
CA LEU A 90 -8.42 -17.82 26.50
C LEU A 90 -9.15 -16.87 25.55
N GLU A 91 -10.01 -15.98 26.06
CA GLU A 91 -10.68 -14.95 25.26
C GLU A 91 -9.70 -13.85 24.84
N GLU A 92 -8.88 -13.35 25.77
CA GLU A 92 -7.82 -12.37 25.48
C GLU A 92 -6.83 -12.91 24.44
N ALA A 93 -6.42 -14.15 24.64
CA ALA A 93 -5.66 -14.95 23.70
C ALA A 93 -6.23 -14.93 22.27
N ALA A 94 -7.53 -15.18 22.12
CA ALA A 94 -8.20 -15.17 20.82
C ALA A 94 -8.15 -13.77 20.18
N LEU A 95 -8.38 -12.71 20.96
CA LEU A 95 -8.30 -11.33 20.49
C LEU A 95 -6.90 -10.96 19.99
N LEU A 96 -5.84 -11.42 20.66
CA LEU A 96 -4.46 -11.21 20.22
C LEU A 96 -4.18 -11.85 18.85
N PHE A 97 -4.74 -13.04 18.58
CA PHE A 97 -4.65 -13.67 17.27
C PHE A 97 -5.41 -12.89 16.18
N ASP A 98 -6.61 -12.39 16.48
CA ASP A 98 -7.39 -11.56 15.56
C ASP A 98 -6.65 -10.26 15.21
N ASP A 99 -6.08 -9.59 16.22
CA ASP A 99 -5.26 -8.39 16.03
C ASP A 99 -4.02 -8.67 15.19
N LEU A 100 -3.36 -9.81 15.43
CA LEU A 100 -2.18 -10.24 14.65
C LEU A 100 -2.54 -10.46 13.19
N ALA A 101 -3.64 -11.19 12.94
CA ALA A 101 -4.17 -11.42 11.60
C ALA A 101 -4.53 -10.09 10.91
N GLN A 102 -5.10 -9.14 11.65
CA GLN A 102 -5.39 -7.80 11.15
C GLN A 102 -4.10 -7.06 10.77
N GLN A 103 -3.07 -7.00 11.62
CA GLN A 103 -1.82 -6.30 11.28
C GLN A 103 -1.13 -6.93 10.05
N ALA A 104 -1.13 -8.26 9.95
CA ALA A 104 -0.60 -8.98 8.80
C ALA A 104 -1.38 -8.64 7.51
N ARG A 105 -2.71 -8.60 7.59
CA ARG A 105 -3.59 -8.21 6.47
C ARG A 105 -3.31 -6.78 6.00
N LEU A 106 -3.23 -5.83 6.92
CA LEU A 106 -2.93 -4.42 6.62
C LEU A 106 -1.55 -4.28 5.95
N GLY A 107 -0.54 -5.00 6.46
CA GLY A 107 0.78 -5.08 5.85
C GLY A 107 0.73 -5.60 4.41
N SER A 108 0.00 -6.69 4.17
CA SER A 108 -0.19 -7.24 2.82
C SER A 108 -0.90 -6.26 1.88
N GLN A 109 -1.93 -5.56 2.35
CA GLN A 109 -2.69 -4.60 1.55
C GLN A 109 -1.83 -3.41 1.13
N LEU A 110 -1.03 -2.86 2.05
CA LEU A 110 -0.06 -1.80 1.76
C LEU A 110 0.89 -2.20 0.62
N LEU A 111 1.39 -3.45 0.63
CA LEU A 111 2.32 -3.93 -0.40
C LEU A 111 1.63 -4.25 -1.74
N ARG A 112 0.38 -4.73 -1.72
CA ARG A 112 -0.39 -5.05 -2.94
C ARG A 112 -0.65 -3.85 -3.84
N VAL A 113 -0.70 -2.65 -3.27
CA VAL A 113 -0.76 -1.39 -4.03
C VAL A 113 0.35 -1.31 -5.09
N PHE A 114 1.52 -1.92 -4.87
CA PHE A 114 2.61 -1.96 -5.84
C PHE A 114 2.58 -3.15 -6.79
N THR A 115 1.97 -4.28 -6.42
CA THR A 115 1.91 -5.45 -7.32
C THR A 115 0.93 -5.23 -8.47
N PHE A 116 -0.17 -4.50 -8.23
CA PHE A 116 -1.07 -4.07 -9.31
C PHE A 116 -0.32 -3.19 -10.34
N ASN A 117 0.55 -2.29 -9.89
CA ASN A 117 1.36 -1.41 -10.76
C ASN A 117 2.34 -2.15 -11.69
N ARG A 118 2.77 -3.38 -11.38
CA ARG A 118 3.72 -4.13 -12.23
C ARG A 118 3.05 -4.99 -13.30
N CYS A 119 1.75 -5.27 -13.17
CA CYS A 119 1.01 -6.03 -14.19
C CYS A 119 0.64 -5.15 -15.39
N ASP A 120 0.27 -3.88 -15.16
CA ASP A 120 -0.12 -2.96 -16.24
C ASP A 120 1.07 -2.48 -17.09
N LEU A 121 2.29 -2.47 -16.55
CA LEU A 121 3.49 -2.14 -17.34
C LEU A 121 3.98 -3.31 -18.20
N ARG A 122 3.56 -4.55 -17.91
CA ARG A 122 3.92 -5.74 -18.71
C ARG A 122 2.93 -6.02 -19.85
N SER A 123 1.76 -5.39 -19.84
CA SER A 123 0.73 -5.55 -20.87
C SER A 123 0.83 -4.53 -22.01
N ILE A 124 1.78 -3.59 -21.98
CA ILE A 124 2.09 -2.71 -23.11
C ILE A 124 2.94 -3.53 -24.11
N PRO A 125 2.42 -3.87 -25.31
CA PRO A 125 3.26 -4.46 -26.34
C PRO A 125 4.28 -3.40 -26.77
N GLU A 126 5.57 -3.74 -26.77
CA GLU A 126 6.58 -2.99 -27.52
C GLU A 126 6.18 -3.01 -29.01
N LYS A 127 5.37 -2.04 -29.44
CA LYS A 127 5.30 -1.72 -30.86
C LYS A 127 6.62 -1.02 -31.21
N ALA A 128 7.55 -1.81 -31.72
CA ALA A 128 8.75 -1.30 -32.37
C ALA A 128 8.35 -0.29 -33.46
N PRO A 129 9.06 0.83 -33.62
CA PRO A 129 8.78 1.78 -34.68
C PRO A 129 9.06 1.13 -36.03
N GLU A 130 8.01 1.02 -36.84
CA GLU A 130 8.05 0.53 -38.21
C GLU A 130 8.75 1.60 -39.06
N TRP A 131 10.06 1.43 -39.28
CA TRP A 131 10.80 2.24 -40.26
C TRP A 131 10.40 1.77 -41.66
N THR A 132 9.33 2.34 -42.21
CA THR A 132 9.07 2.24 -43.65
C THR A 132 10.03 3.20 -44.35
N MET A 133 11.21 2.69 -44.72
CA MET A 133 12.06 3.33 -45.72
C MET A 133 11.28 3.38 -47.04
N GLY A 134 11.06 4.59 -47.53
CA GLY A 134 10.54 4.80 -48.87
C GLY A 134 11.47 4.17 -49.91
N VAL A 135 10.88 3.49 -50.88
CA VAL A 135 11.53 3.17 -52.15
C VAL A 135 10.65 3.78 -53.23
N GLU A 136 11.08 4.93 -53.73
CA GLU A 136 10.72 5.41 -55.06
C GLU A 136 11.41 4.52 -56.09
N SER A 137 10.63 3.99 -57.04
CA SER A 137 11.00 3.83 -58.46
C SER A 137 9.74 3.53 -59.27
#